data_AF-A0A354M6P0-F1
#
_entry.id   AF-A0A354M6P0-F1
#
_cell.length_a   1.000
_cell.length_b   1.000
_cell.length_c   1.000
_cell.angle_alpha   90.00
_cell.angle_beta   90.00
_cell.angle_gamma   90.00
#
_symmetry.space_group_name_H-M   'P 1'
#
loop_
_entity.id
_entity.type
_entity.pdbx_description
1 polymer ?
#
loop_
_entity_poly.entity_id
_entity_poly.type
_entity_poly.pdbx_seq_one_letter_code
_entity_poly.pdbx_strand_id
1 'polypeptide(L)'
;MPSIRPSSDLRNNYNEISDFCNRYNEPVFITKNGTGDLVVLSNEAYERLCGQAELHKLLDAGIAQMKANKHRPASEVFEKLEKEFGFNEV
;
A
#
# COMPACT_ATOMS: atom_id res chain seq x y z
N MET A 1 11.13 -11.21 -15.15
CA MET A 1 11.80 -10.20 -16.02
C MET A 1 10.77 -9.11 -16.26
N PRO A 2 11.11 -7.80 -16.14
CA PRO A 2 10.11 -6.74 -16.22
C PRO A 2 9.35 -6.79 -17.55
N SER A 3 8.02 -6.73 -17.49
CA SER A 3 7.18 -6.65 -18.68
C SER A 3 7.25 -5.22 -19.21
N ILE A 4 7.93 -5.02 -20.34
CA ILE A 4 8.11 -3.71 -20.98
C ILE A 4 7.41 -3.72 -22.33
N ARG A 5 6.52 -2.76 -22.58
CA ARG A 5 5.72 -2.66 -23.81
C ARG A 5 5.72 -1.24 -24.39
N PRO A 6 5.54 -1.07 -25.70
CA PRO A 6 5.36 0.26 -26.30
C PRO A 6 3.97 0.82 -25.98
N SER A 7 3.82 2.14 -26.00
CA SER A 7 2.54 2.80 -25.70
C SER A 7 1.40 2.43 -26.66
N SER A 8 1.72 1.97 -27.88
CA SER A 8 0.73 1.41 -28.81
C SER A 8 -0.02 0.20 -28.26
N ASP A 9 0.60 -0.58 -27.37
CA ASP A 9 -0.01 -1.77 -26.78
C ASP A 9 -1.13 -1.42 -25.80
N LEU A 10 -1.14 -0.22 -25.22
CA LEU A 10 -2.26 0.23 -24.39
C LEU A 10 -3.57 0.25 -25.17
N ARG A 11 -3.52 0.53 -26.47
CA ARG A 11 -4.69 0.48 -27.36
C ARG A 11 -4.91 -0.93 -27.91
N ASN A 12 -3.83 -1.58 -28.37
CA ASN A 12 -3.94 -2.79 -29.18
C ASN A 12 -4.05 -4.08 -28.35
N ASN A 13 -3.42 -4.11 -27.17
CA ASN A 13 -3.24 -5.30 -26.33
C ASN A 13 -3.70 -5.05 -24.88
N TYR A 14 -4.65 -4.13 -24.68
CA TYR A 14 -5.12 -3.75 -23.35
C TYR A 14 -5.54 -4.93 -22.48
N ASN A 15 -6.34 -5.86 -23.03
CA ASN A 15 -6.85 -7.01 -22.28
C ASN A 15 -5.72 -7.89 -21.74
N GLU A 16 -4.67 -8.12 -22.54
CA GLU A 16 -3.51 -8.90 -22.11
C GLU A 16 -2.72 -8.18 -21.01
N ILE A 17 -2.54 -6.86 -21.13
CA ILE A 17 -1.91 -6.03 -20.09
C ILE A 17 -2.74 -6.09 -18.80
N SER A 18 -4.05 -5.92 -18.90
CA SER A 18 -4.99 -5.96 -17.77
C SER A 18 -4.96 -7.33 -17.09
N ASP A 19 -5.03 -8.42 -17.85
CA ASP A 19 -4.98 -9.78 -17.34
C ASP A 19 -3.66 -10.09 -16.65
N PHE A 20 -2.53 -9.64 -17.22
CA PHE A 20 -1.21 -9.78 -16.60
C PHE A 20 -1.16 -9.06 -15.24
N CYS A 21 -1.54 -7.78 -15.21
CA CYS A 21 -1.53 -6.97 -13.99
C CYS A 21 -2.39 -7.58 -12.88
N ASN A 22 -3.60 -8.06 -13.21
CA ASN A 22 -4.51 -8.65 -12.23
C ASN A 22 -4.07 -10.05 -11.78
N ARG A 23 -3.54 -10.88 -12.69
CA ARG A 23 -3.16 -12.27 -12.36
C ARG A 23 -1.90 -12.34 -11.52
N TYR A 24 -0.90 -11.52 -11.85
CA TYR A 24 0.42 -11.62 -11.22
C TYR A 24 0.67 -10.52 -10.18
N ASN A 25 -0.18 -9.49 -10.12
CA ASN A 25 0.04 -8.31 -9.29
C ASN A 25 1.41 -7.66 -9.56
N GLU A 26 1.86 -7.74 -10.81
CA GLU A 26 3.13 -7.20 -11.30
C GLU A 26 2.88 -6.04 -12.27
N PRO A 27 3.78 -5.04 -12.30
CA PRO A 27 3.65 -3.91 -13.21
C PRO A 27 4.00 -4.27 -14.66
N VAL A 28 3.33 -3.59 -15.60
CA VAL A 28 3.81 -3.44 -16.98
C VAL A 28 4.37 -2.03 -17.16
N PHE A 29 5.62 -1.94 -17.60
CA PHE A 29 6.28 -0.68 -17.91
C PHE A 29 5.99 -0.30 -19.36
N ILE A 30 5.57 0.93 -19.58
CA ILE A 30 5.25 1.45 -20.90
C ILE A 30 6.35 2.38 -21.38
N THR A 31 6.75 2.19 -22.63
CA THR A 31 7.70 3.05 -23.32
C THR A 31 7.00 3.91 -24.37
N LYS A 32 7.46 5.15 -24.51
CA LYS A 32 7.08 6.08 -25.57
C LYS A 32 8.32 6.40 -26.38
N ASN A 33 8.31 6.08 -27.67
CA ASN A 33 9.46 6.24 -28.57
C ASN A 33 10.76 5.59 -28.01
N GLY A 34 10.64 4.39 -27.43
CA GLY A 34 11.76 3.64 -26.86
C GLY A 34 12.25 4.13 -25.49
N THR A 35 11.65 5.19 -24.93
CA THR A 35 12.00 5.71 -23.60
C THR A 35 10.92 5.33 -22.58
N GLY A 36 11.31 4.96 -21.36
CA GLY A 36 10.34 4.67 -20.29
C GLY A 36 9.48 5.89 -19.96
N ASP A 37 8.18 5.68 -19.75
CA ASP A 37 7.18 6.76 -19.61
C ASP A 37 6.20 6.48 -18.46
N LEU A 38 5.51 5.33 -18.50
CA LEU A 38 4.43 4.99 -17.56
C LEU A 38 4.58 3.60 -16.96
N VAL A 39 3.86 3.36 -15.86
CA VAL A 39 3.68 2.03 -15.26
C VAL A 39 2.19 1.75 -15.14
N VAL A 40 1.78 0.54 -15.54
CA VAL A 40 0.40 0.07 -15.40
C VAL A 40 0.37 -1.04 -14.34
N LEU A 41 -0.58 -0.94 -13.41
CA LEU A 41 -0.86 -1.90 -12.36
C LEU A 41 -2.38 -2.12 -12.28
N SER A 42 -2.79 -3.23 -11.66
CA SER A 42 -4.18 -3.36 -11.20
C SER A 42 -4.43 -2.38 -10.05
N ASN A 43 -5.71 -2.03 -9.83
CA ASN A 43 -6.09 -1.16 -8.70
C ASN A 43 -5.64 -1.76 -7.37
N GLU A 44 -5.87 -3.07 -7.17
CA GLU A 44 -5.45 -3.79 -5.96
C GLU A 44 -3.93 -3.71 -5.73
N ALA A 45 -3.13 -3.96 -6.78
CA ALA A 45 -1.67 -3.91 -6.64
C ALA A 45 -1.18 -2.48 -6.34
N TYR A 46 -1.81 -1.46 -6.94
CA TYR A 46 -1.51 -0.05 -6.66
C TYR A 46 -1.88 0.33 -5.22
N GLU A 47 -3.09 0.00 -4.76
CA GLU A 47 -3.53 0.28 -3.39
C GLU A 47 -2.65 -0.42 -2.36
N ARG A 48 -2.26 -1.67 -2.61
CA ARG A 48 -1.32 -2.40 -1.74
C ARG A 48 0.04 -1.72 -1.68
N LEU A 49 0.56 -1.24 -2.81
CA LEU A 49 1.83 -0.51 -2.86
C LEU A 49 1.75 0.78 -2.04
N CYS A 50 0.69 1.57 -2.19
CA CYS A 50 0.46 2.78 -1.40
C CYS A 50 0.30 2.45 0.09
N GLY A 51 -0.47 1.41 0.42
CA GLY A 51 -0.72 0.98 1.79
C GLY A 51 0.54 0.50 2.50
N GLN A 52 1.45 -0.20 1.81
CA GLN A 52 2.75 -0.59 2.37
C GLN A 52 3.60 0.62 2.75
N ALA A 53 3.63 1.66 1.91
CA ALA A 53 4.39 2.87 2.20
C ALA A 53 3.84 3.61 3.44
N GLU A 54 2.52 3.74 3.55
CA GLU A 54 1.91 4.38 4.72
C GLU A 54 2.09 3.52 5.99
N LEU A 55 1.96 2.20 5.89
CA LEU A 55 2.21 1.28 6.99
C LEU A 55 3.64 1.44 7.53
N HIS A 56 4.65 1.46 6.66
CA HIS A 56 6.05 1.65 7.08
C HIS A 56 6.24 2.98 7.80
N LYS A 57 5.67 4.07 7.26
CA LYS A 57 5.72 5.39 7.89
C LYS A 57 5.08 5.39 9.30
N LEU A 58 3.93 4.73 9.47
CA LEU A 58 3.27 4.62 10.77
C LEU A 58 4.07 3.77 11.77
N LEU A 59 4.63 2.65 11.30
CA LEU A 59 5.49 1.79 12.12
C LEU A 59 6.76 2.52 12.55
N ASP A 60 7.42 3.23 11.65
CA ASP A 60 8.62 4.02 11.96
C ASP A 60 8.33 5.10 13.00
N ALA A 61 7.19 5.80 12.85
CA ALA A 61 6.74 6.77 13.84
C ALA A 61 6.48 6.13 15.21
N GLY A 62 5.81 4.98 15.24
CA GLY A 62 5.55 4.21 16.46
C GLY A 62 6.85 3.73 17.14
N ILE A 63 7.78 3.19 16.36
CA ILE A 63 9.10 2.75 16.85
C ILE A 63 9.90 3.93 17.40
N ALA A 64 9.86 5.09 16.74
CA ALA A 64 10.52 6.30 17.23
C ALA A 64 9.95 6.78 18.57
N GLN A 65 8.62 6.76 18.73
CA GLN A 65 7.97 7.07 20.01
C GLN A 65 8.34 6.06 21.11
N MET A 66 8.38 4.77 20.76
CA MET A 66 8.81 3.71 21.67
C MET A 66 10.24 3.96 22.18
N LYS A 67 11.19 4.24 21.28
CA LYS A 67 12.58 4.56 21.62
C LYS A 67 12.72 5.83 22.46
N ALA A 68 11.82 6.78 22.30
CA ALA A 68 11.79 8.02 23.08
C ALA A 68 11.08 7.87 24.44
N ASN A 69 10.69 6.65 24.85
CA ASN A 69 9.85 6.38 26.03
C ASN A 69 8.52 7.17 26.02
N LYS A 70 8.01 7.51 24.83
CA LYS A 70 6.73 8.21 24.63
C LYS A 70 5.61 7.22 24.35
N HIS A 71 5.39 6.30 25.28
CA HIS A 71 4.35 5.27 25.19
C HIS A 71 3.64 5.12 26.54
N ARG A 72 2.50 4.42 26.55
CA ARG A 72 1.75 4.11 27.78
C ARG A 72 1.47 2.61 27.86
N PRO A 73 1.40 2.03 29.07
CA PRO A 73 0.99 0.65 29.25
C PRO A 73 -0.40 0.42 28.66
N ALA A 74 -0.61 -0.74 28.05
CA ALA A 74 -1.90 -1.08 27.46
C ALA A 74 -3.03 -1.06 28.51
N SER A 75 -2.78 -1.54 29.73
CA SER A 75 -3.75 -1.54 30.83
C SER A 75 -4.29 -0.14 31.13
N GLU A 76 -3.42 0.87 31.23
CA GLU A 76 -3.83 2.26 31.47
C GLU A 76 -4.73 2.80 30.34
N VAL A 77 -4.44 2.41 29.10
CA VAL A 77 -5.26 2.82 27.94
C VAL A 77 -6.63 2.16 27.97
N PHE A 78 -6.70 0.85 28.24
CA PHE A 78 -7.96 0.11 28.33
C PHE A 78 -8.82 0.58 29.50
N GLU A 79 -8.25 0.71 30.71
CA GLU A 79 -8.96 1.23 31.88
C GLU A 79 -9.60 2.60 31.60
N LYS A 80 -8.87 3.48 30.89
CA LYS A 80 -9.39 4.79 30.50
C LYS A 80 -10.56 4.68 29.51
N LEU A 81 -10.43 3.85 28.47
CA LEU A 81 -11.47 3.65 27.46
C LEU A 81 -12.73 3.02 28.07
N GLU A 82 -12.57 2.00 28.91
CA GLU A 82 -13.69 1.34 29.57
C GLU A 82 -14.48 2.29 30.46
N LYS A 83 -13.77 3.19 31.17
CA LYS A 83 -14.40 4.25 31.95
C LYS A 83 -15.10 5.30 31.08
N GLU A 84 -14.53 5.65 29.93
CA GLU A 84 -15.08 6.63 29.00
C GLU A 84 -16.36 6.13 28.30
N PHE A 85 -16.41 4.84 27.97
CA PHE A 85 -17.51 4.21 27.24
C PHE A 85 -18.48 3.40 28.11
N GLY A 86 -18.26 3.32 29.43
CA GLY A 86 -19.16 2.65 30.37
C GLY A 86 -19.11 1.11 30.34
N PHE A 87 -18.05 0.50 29.80
CA PHE A 87 -17.90 -0.96 29.78
C PHE A 87 -17.73 -1.57 31.18
N ASN A 88 -17.36 -0.74 32.17
CA ASN A 88 -17.18 -1.14 33.56
C ASN A 88 -18.49 -1.24 34.37
N GLU A 89 -19.64 -0.94 33.76
CA GLU A 89 -20.95 -0.92 34.42
C GLU A 89 -21.83 -2.16 34.12
N VAL A 90 -21.25 -3.20 33.50
CA VAL A 90 -21.93 -4.48 33.19
C VAL A 90 -21.41 -5.61 34.08
#